data_AF-D1W8R2-F1
#
_entry.id   AF-D1W8R2-F1
#
_cell.length_a   1.000
_cell.length_b   1.000
_cell.length_c   1.000
_cell.angle_alpha   90.00
_cell.angle_beta   90.00
_cell.angle_gamma   90.00
#
_symmetry.space_group_name_H-M   'P 1'
#
loop_
_entity.id
_entity.type
_entity.pdbx_description
1 polymer ?
#
loop_
_entity_poly.entity_id
_entity_poly.type
_entity_poly.pdbx_seq_one_letter_code
_entity_poly.pdbx_strand_id
1 'polypeptide(L)'
;MQVDAWYYSPYEPWSRFLTGEQGRAPEPLWDPLAFMIKICHERFIELHAWINPYRAVADISSYVAPGHPSKQHPEWFVRYGKQQLFNPGLPEVRAYTCKVVRDLVTRYDQWD
;
A
#
# COMPACT_ATOMS: atom_id res chain seq x y z
N MET A 1 -6.60 -0.66 -0.64
CA MET A 1 -5.53 -0.23 0.27
C MET A 1 -6.06 0.77 1.28
N GLN A 2 -5.48 0.72 2.48
CA GLN A 2 -5.63 1.64 3.60
C GLN A 2 -4.21 2.07 4.00
N VAL A 3 -3.48 2.67 3.04
CA VAL A 3 -2.01 2.82 3.05
C VAL A 3 -1.32 1.54 3.49
N ASP A 4 -1.42 0.50 2.66
CA ASP A 4 -0.88 -0.82 2.96
C ASP A 4 -0.51 -1.61 1.70
N ALA A 5 0.50 -2.46 1.83
CA ALA A 5 1.11 -3.17 0.71
C ALA A 5 0.90 -4.68 0.80
N TRP A 6 0.70 -5.31 -0.37
CA TRP A 6 0.72 -6.77 -0.56
C TRP A 6 2.11 -7.27 -0.98
N TYR A 7 3.14 -6.49 -0.65
CA TYR A 7 4.54 -6.72 -0.95
C TYR A 7 5.38 -6.01 0.12
N TYR A 8 6.68 -6.30 0.19
CA TYR A 8 7.56 -5.55 1.07
C TYR A 8 7.71 -4.11 0.57
N SER A 9 7.22 -3.15 1.33
CA SER A 9 7.39 -1.73 1.06
C SER A 9 8.12 -1.04 2.22
N PRO A 10 9.13 -0.20 1.94
CA PRO A 10 9.73 0.65 2.96
C PRO A 10 8.86 1.88 3.28
N TYR A 11 7.74 2.09 2.58
CA TYR A 11 6.89 3.28 2.68
C TYR A 11 5.52 3.00 3.27
N GLU A 12 4.98 1.80 3.03
CA GLU A 12 3.64 1.39 3.48
C GLU A 12 3.73 0.10 4.28
N PRO A 13 2.98 -0.02 5.40
CA PRO A 13 2.95 -1.25 6.18
C PRO A 13 2.36 -2.42 5.40
N TRP A 14 2.66 -3.65 5.82
CA TRP A 14 1.98 -4.84 5.31
C TRP A 14 0.46 -4.75 5.47
N SER A 15 -0.25 -5.20 4.43
CA SER A 15 -1.70 -5.28 4.42
C SER A 15 -2.24 -6.23 5.48
N ARG A 16 -3.18 -5.73 6.29
CA ARG A 16 -3.90 -6.56 7.27
C ARG A 16 -4.68 -7.72 6.61
N PHE A 17 -4.97 -7.63 5.32
CA PHE A 17 -5.68 -8.68 4.60
C PHE A 17 -4.82 -9.93 4.36
N LEU A 18 -3.51 -9.86 4.59
CA LEU A 18 -2.61 -11.02 4.54
C LEU A 18 -2.56 -11.80 5.86
N THR A 19 -2.58 -11.10 7.00
CA THR A 19 -2.23 -11.69 8.31
C THR A 19 -3.24 -11.39 9.43
N GLY A 20 -4.26 -10.58 9.16
CA GLY A 20 -5.23 -10.08 10.14
C GLY A 20 -4.82 -8.77 10.82
N GLU A 21 -3.55 -8.38 10.76
CA GLU A 21 -3.02 -7.18 11.43
C GLU A 21 -2.16 -6.33 10.47
N GLN A 22 -2.42 -5.02 10.43
CA GLN A 22 -1.66 -4.11 9.58
C GLN A 22 -0.21 -3.97 10.09
N GLY A 23 0.76 -4.04 9.19
CA GLY A 23 2.18 -3.95 9.52
C GLY A 23 2.82 -5.29 9.87
N ARG A 24 2.03 -6.36 10.05
CA ARG A 24 2.57 -7.70 10.27
C ARG A 24 2.84 -8.41 8.94
N ALA A 25 4.12 -8.75 8.72
CA ALA A 25 4.57 -9.52 7.56
C ALA A 25 4.00 -10.96 7.59
N PRO A 26 3.79 -11.60 6.43
CA PRO A 26 3.41 -13.01 6.38
C PRO A 26 4.51 -13.92 6.95
N GLU A 27 4.10 -15.05 7.54
CA GLU A 27 4.99 -16.05 8.12
C GLU A 27 4.65 -17.46 7.56
N PRO A 28 5.60 -18.17 6.93
CA PRO A 28 6.97 -17.74 6.60
C PRO A 28 6.97 -16.52 5.67
N LEU A 29 8.06 -15.74 5.67
CA LEU A 29 8.16 -14.55 4.83
C LEU A 29 8.13 -14.94 3.34
N TRP A 30 7.23 -14.32 2.59
CA TRP A 30 7.15 -14.42 1.15
C TRP A 30 6.60 -13.11 0.57
N ASP A 31 6.77 -12.90 -0.73
CA ASP A 31 6.27 -11.74 -1.46
C ASP A 31 5.02 -12.13 -2.28
N PRO A 32 3.81 -11.76 -1.82
CA PRO A 32 2.58 -12.10 -2.53
C PRO A 32 2.49 -11.52 -3.93
N LEU A 33 2.97 -10.30 -4.14
CA LEU A 33 2.91 -9.66 -5.46
C LEU A 33 3.84 -10.35 -6.45
N ALA A 34 5.08 -10.64 -6.04
CA ALA A 34 6.02 -11.40 -6.87
C ALA A 34 5.46 -12.77 -7.26
N PHE A 35 4.83 -13.46 -6.31
CA PHE A 35 4.20 -14.76 -6.58
C PHE A 35 3.04 -14.64 -7.57
N MET A 36 2.15 -13.66 -7.40
CA MET A 36 1.02 -13.45 -8.31
C MET A 36 1.51 -13.13 -9.74
N ILE A 37 2.52 -12.26 -9.87
CA ILE A 37 3.13 -11.95 -11.18
C ILE A 37 3.63 -13.21 -11.85
N LYS A 38 4.44 -14.01 -11.14
CA LYS A 38 5.00 -15.27 -11.67
C LYS A 38 3.90 -16.21 -12.17
N ILE A 39 2.89 -16.48 -11.35
CA ILE A 39 1.80 -17.40 -11.67
C ILE A 39 0.96 -16.92 -12.87
N CYS A 40 0.73 -15.60 -12.97
CA CYS A 40 0.04 -15.00 -14.10
C CYS A 40 0.86 -15.12 -15.39
N HIS A 41 2.15 -14.79 -15.36
CA HIS A 41 3.02 -14.85 -16.54
C HIS A 41 3.23 -16.28 -17.05
N GLU A 42 3.36 -17.28 -16.16
CA GLU A 42 3.37 -18.71 -16.52
C GLU A 42 2.12 -19.15 -17.31
N ARG A 43 1.03 -18.38 -17.24
CA ARG A 43 -0.26 -18.65 -17.90
C ARG A 43 -0.59 -17.65 -18.99
N PHE A 44 0.37 -16.81 -19.40
CA PHE A 44 0.15 -15.73 -20.38
C PHE A 44 -0.96 -14.75 -19.98
N ILE A 45 -1.10 -14.49 -18.68
CA ILE A 45 -2.06 -13.52 -18.13
C ILE A 45 -1.31 -12.27 -17.73
N GLU A 46 -1.74 -11.12 -18.23
CA GLU A 46 -1.25 -9.83 -17.73
C GLU A 46 -1.81 -9.54 -16.33
N LEU A 47 -0.95 -9.07 -15.44
CA LEU A 47 -1.34 -8.63 -14.10
C LEU A 47 -1.18 -7.12 -13.98
N HIS A 48 -2.28 -6.40 -13.77
CA HIS A 48 -2.26 -4.95 -13.56
C HIS A 48 -2.46 -4.65 -12.07
N ALA A 49 -1.45 -4.04 -11.44
CA ALA A 49 -1.54 -3.69 -10.02
C ALA A 49 -2.55 -2.55 -9.80
N TRP A 50 -3.66 -2.85 -9.10
CA TRP A 50 -4.64 -1.84 -8.73
C TRP A 50 -4.24 -1.13 -7.44
N ILE A 51 -4.17 0.20 -7.48
CA ILE A 51 -3.74 1.05 -6.36
C ILE A 51 -4.88 1.98 -5.95
N ASN A 52 -5.11 2.12 -4.64
CA ASN A 52 -5.98 3.16 -4.10
C ASN A 52 -5.12 4.30 -3.56
N PRO A 53 -5.05 5.46 -4.24
CA PRO A 53 -4.03 6.48 -3.94
C PRO A 53 -4.32 7.31 -2.69
N TYR A 54 -5.59 7.40 -2.25
CA TYR A 54 -5.99 8.38 -1.24
C TYR A 54 -6.66 7.79 0.00
N ARG A 55 -7.22 6.58 -0.06
CA ARG A 55 -7.83 5.98 1.12
C ARG A 55 -6.75 5.56 2.11
N ALA A 56 -6.75 6.20 3.28
CA ALA A 56 -5.77 5.91 4.31
C ALA A 56 -6.33 5.04 5.43
N VAL A 57 -7.49 5.40 5.97
CA VAL A 57 -8.16 4.61 7.02
C VAL A 57 -9.65 4.57 6.69
N ALA A 58 -10.23 3.37 6.59
CA ALA A 58 -11.65 3.20 6.27
C ALA A 58 -12.57 3.44 7.48
N ASP A 59 -12.08 3.16 8.68
CA ASP A 59 -12.73 3.52 9.95
C ASP A 59 -11.65 3.97 10.94
N ILE A 60 -11.68 5.25 11.35
CA ILE A 60 -10.70 5.86 12.26
C ILE A 60 -10.62 5.20 13.64
N SER A 61 -11.58 4.35 14.01
CA SER A 61 -11.51 3.53 15.22
C SER A 61 -10.66 2.26 15.05
N SER A 62 -10.29 1.91 13.82
CA SER A 62 -9.47 0.74 13.51
C SER A 62 -8.02 0.93 13.97
N TYR A 63 -7.37 -0.18 14.30
CA TYR A 63 -5.93 -0.20 14.51
C TYR A 63 -5.20 0.24 13.23
N VAL A 64 -4.13 1.02 13.44
CA VAL A 64 -3.22 1.51 12.41
C VAL A 64 -1.79 1.24 12.88
N ALA A 65 -0.96 0.65 12.03
CA ALA A 65 0.42 0.31 12.38
C ALA A 65 1.23 1.54 12.85
N PRO A 66 2.20 1.42 13.77
CA PRO A 66 2.98 2.56 14.26
C PRO A 66 3.69 3.37 13.17
N GLY A 67 4.20 2.70 12.13
CA GLY A 67 4.87 3.35 10.99
C GLY A 67 3.95 3.89 9.90
N HIS A 68 2.63 3.86 10.10
CA HIS A 68 1.68 4.31 9.08
C HIS A 68 1.77 5.84 8.87
N PRO A 69 1.69 6.34 7.63
CA PRO A 69 1.80 7.77 7.34
C PRO A 69 0.82 8.67 8.11
N SER A 70 -0.38 8.20 8.45
CA SER A 70 -1.32 8.96 9.29
C SER A 70 -0.83 9.28 10.70
N LYS A 71 0.14 8.52 11.21
CA LYS A 71 0.78 8.78 12.51
C LYS A 71 2.01 9.68 12.37
N GLN A 72 2.72 9.57 11.24
CA GLN A 72 3.95 10.32 10.98
C GLN A 72 3.69 11.73 10.44
N HIS A 73 2.66 11.86 9.62
CA HIS A 73 2.28 13.09 8.90
C HIS A 73 0.78 13.36 9.03
N PRO A 74 0.25 13.58 10.25
CA PRO A 74 -1.19 13.81 10.44
C PRO A 74 -1.73 14.98 9.61
N GLU A 75 -0.90 15.97 9.28
CA GLU A 75 -1.21 17.11 8.44
C GLU A 75 -1.50 16.76 6.97
N TRP A 76 -1.12 15.56 6.51
CA TRP A 76 -1.39 15.11 5.15
C TRP A 76 -2.82 14.64 4.92
N PHE A 77 -3.65 14.59 5.96
CA PHE A 77 -4.93 13.91 5.90
C PHE A 77 -6.13 14.81 6.17
N VAL A 78 -7.22 14.51 5.47
CA VAL A 78 -8.55 15.05 5.73
C VAL A 78 -9.44 13.95 6.29
N ARG A 79 -10.31 14.32 7.24
CA ARG A 79 -11.36 13.43 7.75
C ARG A 79 -12.63 13.62 6.94
N TYR A 80 -13.22 12.51 6.52
CA TYR A 80 -14.50 12.49 5.82
C TYR A 80 -15.38 11.39 6.42
N GLY A 81 -16.33 11.79 7.26
CA GLY A 81 -17.10 10.85 8.08
C GLY A 81 -16.19 10.03 8.98
N LYS A 82 -16.31 8.69 8.88
CA LYS A 82 -15.45 7.75 9.61
C LYS A 82 -14.10 7.47 8.94
N GLN A 83 -13.86 8.06 7.77
CA GLN A 83 -12.67 7.79 6.98
C GLN A 83 -11.60 8.86 7.18
N GLN A 84 -10.36 8.46 7.01
CA GLN A 84 -9.23 9.36 6.83
C GLN A 84 -8.68 9.16 5.41
N LEU A 85 -8.55 10.27 4.68
CA LEU A 85 -8.09 10.30 3.29
C LEU A 85 -6.86 11.19 3.21
N PHE A 86 -5.90 10.84 2.36
CA PHE A 86 -4.85 11.76 1.96
C PHE A 86 -5.47 13.01 1.32
N ASN A 87 -4.87 14.17 1.56
CA ASN A 87 -5.25 15.43 0.94
C ASN A 87 -4.53 15.60 -0.41
N PRO A 88 -5.19 15.41 -1.57
CA PRO A 88 -4.54 15.49 -2.87
C PRO A 88 -4.06 16.92 -3.22
N GLY A 89 -4.55 17.94 -2.50
CA GLY A 89 -4.11 19.33 -2.68
C GLY A 89 -2.66 19.57 -2.26
N LEU A 90 -2.11 18.73 -1.38
CA LEU A 90 -0.75 18.89 -0.86
C LEU A 90 0.30 18.32 -1.83
N PRO A 91 1.33 19.11 -2.23
CA PRO A 91 2.43 18.61 -3.04
C PRO A 91 3.15 17.39 -2.45
N GLU A 92 3.29 17.35 -1.12
CA GLU A 92 3.95 16.28 -0.37
C GLU A 92 3.19 14.96 -0.53
N VAL A 93 1.87 15.00 -0.46
CA VAL A 93 1.00 13.83 -0.67
C VAL A 93 1.17 13.30 -2.09
N ARG A 94 1.13 14.16 -3.10
CA ARG A 94 1.33 13.75 -4.50
C ARG A 94 2.72 13.14 -4.71
N ALA A 95 3.75 13.75 -4.13
CA ALA A 95 5.11 13.24 -4.18
C ALA A 95 5.24 11.88 -3.50
N TYR A 96 4.61 11.69 -2.34
CA TYR A 96 4.56 10.41 -1.62
C TYR A 96 3.87 9.33 -2.46
N THR A 97 2.68 9.59 -3.00
CA THR A 97 1.98 8.62 -3.86
C THR A 97 2.83 8.24 -5.07
N CYS A 98 3.43 9.21 -5.77
CA CYS A 98 4.34 8.93 -6.88
C CYS A 98 5.57 8.11 -6.46
N LYS A 99 6.09 8.32 -5.25
CA LYS A 99 7.23 7.56 -4.70
C LYS A 99 6.86 6.10 -4.47
N VAL A 100 5.69 5.83 -3.88
CA VAL A 100 5.18 4.45 -3.67
C VAL A 100 4.96 3.75 -5.01
N VAL A 101 4.29 4.42 -5.95
CA VAL A 101 4.05 3.85 -7.29
C VAL A 101 5.37 3.58 -8.03
N ARG A 102 6.33 4.50 -7.95
CA ARG A 102 7.65 4.31 -8.57
C ARG A 102 8.37 3.11 -7.98
N ASP A 103 8.37 2.95 -6.65
CA ASP A 103 8.99 1.79 -5.99
C ASP A 103 8.37 0.47 -6.49
N LEU A 104 7.04 0.40 -6.53
CA LEU A 104 6.32 -0.76 -7.07
C LEU A 104 6.75 -1.07 -8.51
N VAL A 105 6.70 -0.08 -9.41
CA VAL A 105 7.10 -0.28 -10.82
C VAL A 105 8.56 -0.73 -10.89
N THR A 106 9.49 -0.05 -10.22
CA THR A 106 10.92 -0.39 -10.30
C THR A 106 11.27 -1.80 -9.81
N ARG A 107 10.46 -2.38 -8.91
CA ARG A 107 10.67 -3.73 -8.38
C ARG A 107 10.10 -4.83 -9.26
N TYR A 108 8.98 -4.55 -9.94
CA TYR A 108 8.16 -5.58 -10.57
C TYR A 108 8.00 -5.42 -12.09
N ASP A 109 8.45 -4.31 -12.67
CA ASP A 109 8.43 -4.02 -14.11
C ASP A 109 9.65 -4.64 -14.83
N GLN A 110 9.89 -5.93 -14.59
CA GLN A 110 10.88 -6.70 -15.33
C GLN A 110 10.15 -7.58 -16.34
N TRP A 111 10.32 -7.25 -17.61
CA TRP A 111 9.85 -8.04 -18.75
C TRP A 111 11.00 -8.92 -19.22
N ASP A 112 10.91 -10.23 -18.96
CA ASP A 112 11.71 -11.26 -19.64
C ASP A 112 10.88 -11.88 -20.77
#